data_AF-G5BJD1-F1
#
_entry.id   AF-G5BJD1-F1
#
_cell.length_a   1.000
_cell.length_b   1.000
_cell.length_c   1.000
_cell.angle_alpha   90.00
_cell.angle_beta   90.00
_cell.angle_gamma   90.00
#
_symmetry.space_group_name_H-M   'P 1'
#
loop_
_entity.id
_entity.type
_entity.pdbx_description
1 polymer ?
#
loop_
_entity_poly.entity_id
_entity_poly.type
_entity_poly.pdbx_seq_one_letter_code
_entity_poly.pdbx_strand_id
1 'polypeptide(L)'
;MTSGAGENDETVQTTLKFTYSEKYPDEAPLNEIFSQENLEDNDVIDILKLLALQAKENLGVVMIFTLVTAVQEKLNDIVVYQIKTRREEEKKLKGKEAEEAEKQLFHSTPVTIENCLCWKAKFDAELLEIKKKQIKEEEQAEKIN
;
A
#
# COMPACT_ATOMS: atom_id res chain seq x y z
N MET A 1 -7.85 -32.35 -6.27
CA MET A 1 -7.61 -31.39 -7.36
C MET A 1 -7.83 -30.01 -6.77
N THR A 2 -6.76 -29.39 -6.27
CA THR A 2 -6.83 -28.07 -5.63
C THR A 2 -6.63 -27.03 -6.71
N SER A 3 -7.64 -26.18 -6.85
CA SER A 3 -7.77 -25.10 -7.83
C SER A 3 -6.53 -24.19 -7.87
N GLY A 4 -5.98 -24.00 -9.07
CA GLY A 4 -4.96 -23.00 -9.39
C GLY A 4 -5.57 -21.60 -9.46
N ALA A 5 -5.93 -21.04 -8.31
CA ALA A 5 -6.56 -19.71 -8.20
C ALA A 5 -5.59 -18.62 -7.71
N GLY A 6 -4.27 -18.86 -7.76
CA GLY A 6 -3.27 -17.94 -7.20
C GLY A 6 -2.35 -17.25 -8.21
N GLU A 7 -2.33 -17.65 -9.49
CA GLU A 7 -1.39 -17.11 -10.48
C GLU A 7 -1.96 -15.99 -11.36
N ASN A 8 -3.29 -15.85 -11.44
CA ASN A 8 -3.92 -14.91 -12.37
C ASN A 8 -3.92 -13.46 -11.87
N ASP A 9 -3.67 -13.21 -10.59
CA ASP A 9 -3.73 -11.86 -9.99
C ASP A 9 -2.57 -10.95 -10.44
N GLU A 10 -1.52 -11.52 -11.05
CA GLU A 10 -0.33 -10.78 -11.48
C GLU A 10 -0.23 -10.61 -13.00
N THR A 11 -1.21 -11.10 -13.76
CA THR A 11 -1.19 -11.08 -15.23
C THR A 11 -2.39 -10.33 -15.78
N VAL A 12 -2.16 -9.49 -16.78
CA VAL A 12 -3.24 -8.85 -17.55
C VAL A 12 -3.40 -9.54 -18.89
N GLN A 13 -4.64 -9.63 -19.36
CA GLN A 13 -4.95 -10.28 -20.63
C GLN A 13 -6.04 -9.53 -21.39
N THR A 14 -5.90 -9.52 -22.72
CA THR A 14 -6.94 -9.04 -23.62
C THR A 14 -7.01 -9.93 -24.86
N THR A 15 -8.22 -10.16 -25.37
CA THR A 15 -8.44 -10.88 -26.62
C THR A 15 -8.87 -9.90 -27.69
N LEU A 16 -8.02 -9.72 -28.70
CA LEU A 16 -8.28 -8.84 -29.83
C LEU A 16 -8.82 -9.63 -31.02
N LYS A 17 -9.89 -9.12 -31.61
CA LYS A 17 -10.45 -9.61 -32.86
C LYS A 17 -10.14 -8.61 -33.97
N PHE A 18 -9.45 -9.08 -34.99
CA PHE A 18 -9.17 -8.31 -36.19
C PHE A 18 -10.04 -8.82 -37.34
N THR A 19 -10.80 -7.91 -37.96
CA THR A 19 -11.56 -8.18 -39.18
C THR A 19 -10.93 -7.43 -40.33
N TYR A 20 -10.48 -8.17 -41.35
CA TYR A 20 -9.89 -7.59 -42.55
C TYR A 20 -10.95 -6.88 -43.38
N SER A 21 -10.66 -5.65 -43.80
CA SER A 21 -11.44 -4.93 -44.81
C SER A 21 -11.03 -5.40 -46.21
N GLU A 22 -11.89 -5.18 -47.20
CA GLU A 22 -11.59 -5.51 -48.61
C GLU A 22 -10.37 -4.74 -49.16
N LYS A 23 -10.02 -3.62 -48.53
CA LYS A 23 -8.90 -2.74 -48.92
C LYS A 23 -7.68 -2.90 -48.02
N TYR A 24 -7.65 -3.87 -47.13
CA TYR A 24 -6.47 -4.13 -46.32
C TYR A 24 -5.30 -4.61 -47.21
N PRO A 25 -4.06 -4.08 -47.05
CA PRO A 25 -3.59 -3.21 -45.97
C PRO A 25 -3.66 -1.69 -46.23
N ASP A 26 -4.17 -1.24 -47.36
CA ASP A 26 -4.35 0.19 -47.67
C ASP A 26 -5.38 0.88 -46.75
N GLU A 27 -6.30 0.09 -46.18
CA GLU A 27 -7.24 0.50 -45.14
C GLU A 27 -7.00 -0.30 -43.85
N ALA A 28 -7.15 0.37 -42.70
CA ALA A 28 -6.97 -0.26 -41.39
C ALA A 28 -7.96 -1.41 -41.15
N PRO A 29 -7.54 -2.49 -40.46
CA PRO A 29 -8.46 -3.54 -40.07
C PRO A 29 -9.39 -3.04 -38.95
N LEU A 30 -10.62 -3.56 -38.94
CA LEU A 30 -11.54 -3.35 -37.83
C LEU A 30 -11.01 -4.16 -36.63
N ASN A 31 -10.70 -3.46 -35.55
CA ASN A 31 -10.19 -4.05 -34.31
C ASN A 31 -11.23 -3.89 -33.21
N GLU A 32 -11.52 -5.00 -32.53
CA GLU A 32 -12.46 -5.07 -31.42
C GLU A 32 -11.84 -5.85 -30.27
N ILE A 33 -12.07 -5.40 -29.02
CA ILE A 33 -11.69 -6.16 -27.83
C ILE A 33 -12.85 -7.11 -27.51
N PHE A 34 -12.60 -8.41 -27.63
CA PHE A 34 -13.60 -9.45 -27.39
C PHE A 34 -13.73 -9.78 -25.89
N SER A 35 -12.62 -9.75 -25.17
CA SER A 35 -12.59 -9.95 -23.72
C SER A 35 -11.36 -9.29 -23.10
N GLN A 36 -11.47 -8.93 -21.83
CA GLN A 36 -10.40 -8.33 -21.03
C GLN A 36 -10.41 -8.95 -19.63
N GLU A 37 -9.23 -9.14 -19.05
CA GLU A 37 -9.03 -9.66 -17.69
C GLU A 37 -7.92 -8.85 -17.00
N ASN A 38 -8.19 -8.39 -15.78
CA ASN A 38 -7.31 -7.53 -14.97
C ASN A 38 -6.89 -6.21 -15.66
N LEU A 39 -7.76 -5.68 -16.52
CA LEU A 39 -7.61 -4.38 -17.19
C LEU A 39 -8.75 -3.46 -16.80
N GLU A 40 -8.42 -2.21 -16.49
CA GLU A 40 -9.40 -1.17 -16.22
C GLU A 40 -9.95 -0.60 -17.54
N ASP A 41 -11.14 0.00 -17.50
CA ASP A 41 -11.74 0.63 -18.68
C ASP A 41 -10.84 1.72 -19.28
N ASN A 42 -10.05 2.41 -18.45
CA ASN A 42 -9.08 3.41 -18.91
C ASN A 42 -7.96 2.76 -19.75
N ASP A 43 -7.40 1.65 -19.28
CA ASP A 43 -6.37 0.89 -19.99
C ASP A 43 -6.87 0.44 -21.36
N VAL A 44 -8.10 -0.07 -21.41
CA VAL A 44 -8.78 -0.55 -22.62
C VAL A 44 -8.94 0.58 -23.64
N ILE A 45 -9.39 1.75 -23.18
CA ILE A 45 -9.52 2.94 -24.02
C ILE A 45 -8.16 3.34 -24.60
N ASP A 46 -7.11 3.30 -23.79
CA ASP A 46 -5.77 3.68 -24.25
C ASP A 46 -5.16 2.64 -25.20
N ILE A 47 -5.42 1.35 -25.01
CA ILE A 47 -5.08 0.28 -25.96
C ILE A 47 -5.79 0.52 -27.31
N LEU A 48 -7.08 0.85 -27.32
CA LEU A 48 -7.82 1.14 -28.55
C LEU A 48 -7.30 2.38 -29.27
N LYS A 49 -6.96 3.45 -28.53
CA LYS A 49 -6.33 4.65 -29.11
C LYS A 49 -4.98 4.31 -29.73
N LEU A 50 -4.17 3.50 -29.05
CA LEU A 50 -2.87 3.05 -29.55
C LEU A 50 -3.03 2.25 -30.84
N LEU A 51 -3.97 1.29 -30.87
CA LEU A 51 -4.29 0.51 -32.07
C LEU A 51 -4.71 1.39 -33.23
N ALA A 52 -5.58 2.38 -33.01
CA ALA A 52 -6.00 3.32 -34.04
C ALA A 52 -4.84 4.16 -34.59
N LEU A 53 -3.93 4.61 -33.70
CA LEU A 53 -2.75 5.37 -34.09
C LEU A 53 -1.78 4.52 -34.92
N GLN A 54 -1.42 3.34 -34.41
CA GLN A 54 -0.53 2.41 -35.09
C GLN A 54 -1.10 1.95 -36.44
N ALA A 55 -2.40 1.70 -36.52
CA ALA A 55 -3.04 1.31 -37.77
C ALA A 55 -2.98 2.42 -38.82
N LYS A 56 -3.16 3.68 -38.41
CA LYS A 56 -3.06 4.84 -39.31
C LYS A 56 -1.64 5.06 -39.82
N GLU A 57 -0.64 4.87 -38.97
CA GLU A 57 0.78 5.05 -39.33
C GLU A 57 1.30 3.95 -40.26
N ASN A 58 0.73 2.75 -40.16
CA ASN A 58 1.17 1.58 -40.92
C ASN A 58 0.27 1.25 -42.13
N LEU A 59 -0.57 2.18 -42.59
CA LEU A 59 -1.39 1.99 -43.80
C LEU A 59 -0.51 1.70 -45.03
N GLY A 60 -1.00 0.83 -45.90
CA GLY A 60 -0.27 0.38 -47.10
C GLY A 60 0.72 -0.76 -46.84
N VAL A 61 0.86 -1.21 -45.58
CA VAL A 61 1.69 -2.37 -45.20
C VAL A 61 0.92 -3.27 -44.24
N VAL A 62 1.16 -4.59 -44.32
CA VAL A 62 0.56 -5.56 -43.41
C VAL A 62 0.98 -5.23 -41.97
N MET A 63 0.01 -4.88 -41.11
CA MET A 63 0.26 -4.27 -39.80
C MET A 63 -0.20 -5.11 -38.60
N ILE A 64 -0.81 -6.30 -38.80
CA ILE A 64 -1.34 -7.12 -37.69
C ILE A 64 -0.27 -7.43 -36.64
N PHE A 65 0.93 -7.84 -37.06
CA PHE A 65 2.02 -8.13 -36.13
C PHE A 65 2.45 -6.88 -35.34
N THR A 66 2.54 -5.73 -36.02
CA THR A 66 2.84 -4.44 -35.40
C THR A 66 1.79 -4.07 -34.35
N LEU A 67 0.50 -4.21 -34.68
CA LEU A 67 -0.61 -3.95 -33.76
C LEU A 67 -0.55 -4.84 -32.53
N VAL A 68 -0.34 -6.15 -32.71
CA VAL A 68 -0.24 -7.10 -31.60
C VAL A 68 0.98 -6.79 -30.72
N THR A 69 2.11 -6.43 -31.32
CA THR A 69 3.35 -6.09 -30.59
C THR A 69 3.14 -4.82 -29.75
N ALA A 70 2.55 -3.78 -30.33
CA ALA A 70 2.26 -2.53 -29.63
C ALA A 70 1.32 -2.74 -28.43
N VAL A 71 0.28 -3.59 -28.59
CA VAL A 71 -0.59 -3.93 -27.46
C VAL A 71 0.14 -4.77 -26.41
N GLN A 72 0.97 -5.74 -26.82
CA GLN A 72 1.75 -6.54 -25.89
C GLN A 72 2.71 -5.68 -25.04
N GLU A 73 3.38 -4.69 -25.65
CA GLU A 73 4.20 -3.72 -24.92
C GLU A 73 3.35 -2.91 -23.93
N LYS A 74 2.14 -2.49 -24.33
CA LYS A 74 1.26 -1.77 -23.41
C LYS A 74 0.72 -2.59 -22.25
N LEU A 75 0.39 -3.85 -22.46
CA LEU A 75 0.02 -4.74 -21.37
C LEU A 75 1.16 -4.91 -20.37
N ASN A 76 2.41 -5.00 -20.86
CA ASN A 76 3.58 -5.07 -19.99
C ASN A 76 3.77 -3.81 -19.15
N ASP A 77 3.59 -2.61 -19.73
CA ASP A 77 3.60 -1.35 -18.96
C ASP A 77 2.58 -1.35 -17.83
N ILE A 78 1.35 -1.82 -18.10
CA ILE A 78 0.26 -1.87 -17.12
C ILE A 78 0.60 -2.82 -15.97
N VAL A 79 1.10 -4.02 -16.27
CA VAL A 79 1.53 -4.99 -15.24
C VAL A 79 2.62 -4.38 -14.36
N VAL A 80 3.62 -3.72 -14.96
CA VAL A 80 4.69 -3.06 -14.21
C VAL A 80 4.15 -1.95 -13.31
N TYR A 81 3.17 -1.18 -13.79
CA TYR A 81 2.50 -0.16 -12.98
C TYR A 81 1.75 -0.76 -11.80
N GLN A 82 0.94 -1.80 -12.01
CA GLN A 82 0.20 -2.49 -10.95
C GLN A 82 1.14 -3.06 -9.87
N ILE A 83 2.25 -3.71 -10.28
CA ILE A 83 3.26 -4.22 -9.34
C ILE A 83 3.90 -3.10 -8.51
N LYS A 84 4.16 -1.93 -9.12
CA LYS A 84 4.70 -0.77 -8.41
C LYS A 84 3.71 -0.22 -7.40
N THR A 85 2.44 -0.05 -7.79
CA THR A 85 1.37 0.42 -6.90
C THR A 85 1.23 -0.48 -5.68
N ARG A 86 1.20 -1.81 -5.88
CA ARG A 86 1.16 -2.78 -4.76
C ARG A 86 2.32 -2.61 -3.79
N ARG A 87 3.55 -2.47 -4.29
CA ARG A 87 4.75 -2.26 -3.44
C ARG A 87 4.69 -0.95 -2.66
N GLU A 88 4.13 0.11 -3.23
CA GLU A 88 3.98 1.40 -2.55
C GLU A 88 2.94 1.33 -1.43
N GLU A 89 1.82 0.66 -1.69
CA GLU A 89 0.76 0.43 -0.68
C GLU A 89 1.26 -0.41 0.48
N GLU A 90 2.01 -1.50 0.22
CA GLU A 90 2.63 -2.31 1.26
C GLU A 90 3.61 -1.52 2.14
N LYS A 91 4.41 -0.64 1.53
CA LYS A 91 5.31 0.26 2.28
C LYS A 91 4.53 1.26 3.14
N LYS A 92 3.43 1.79 2.61
CA LYS A 92 2.60 2.77 3.31
C LYS A 92 1.85 2.13 4.48
N LEU A 93 1.40 0.88 4.35
CA LEU A 93 0.74 0.14 5.43
C LEU A 93 1.73 -0.16 6.57
N LYS A 94 2.94 -0.66 6.24
CA LYS A 94 4.00 -0.90 7.23
C LYS A 94 4.46 0.38 7.94
N GLY A 95 4.47 1.51 7.24
CA GLY A 95 4.77 2.81 7.85
C GLY A 95 3.72 3.27 8.85
N LYS A 96 2.43 3.02 8.59
CA LYS A 96 1.33 3.36 9.49
C LYS A 96 1.30 2.50 10.75
N GLU A 97 1.56 1.19 10.64
CA GLU A 97 1.67 0.31 11.81
C GLU A 97 2.85 0.70 12.72
N ALA A 98 3.98 1.11 12.13
CA ALA A 98 5.11 1.63 12.91
C ALA A 98 4.77 2.94 13.62
N GLU A 99 4.10 3.88 12.94
CA GLU A 99 3.67 5.15 13.53
C GLU A 99 2.62 4.94 14.65
N GLU A 100 1.72 3.97 14.51
CA GLU A 100 0.71 3.66 15.52
C GLU A 100 1.31 2.95 16.74
N ALA A 101 2.33 2.10 16.54
CA ALA A 101 3.13 1.54 17.64
C ALA A 101 3.94 2.61 18.37
N GLU A 102 4.53 3.58 17.65
CA GLU A 102 5.23 4.71 18.25
C GLU A 102 4.29 5.65 18.99
N LYS A 103 3.08 5.93 18.49
CA LYS A 103 2.07 6.72 19.21
C LYS A 103 1.61 6.05 20.51
N GLN A 104 1.50 4.72 20.53
CA GLN A 104 1.17 3.97 21.74
C GLN A 104 2.30 4.02 22.79
N LEU A 105 3.57 4.07 22.36
CA LEU A 105 4.72 4.26 23.26
C LEU A 105 4.90 5.73 23.68
N PHE A 106 4.52 6.68 22.83
CA PHE A 106 4.66 8.11 23.09
C PHE A 106 3.55 8.70 23.97
N HIS A 107 2.45 7.96 24.18
CA HIS A 107 1.54 8.22 25.29
C HIS A 107 2.21 7.83 26.61
N SER A 108 3.11 8.71 27.07
CA SER A 108 3.35 8.89 28.49
C SER A 108 1.99 8.97 29.18
N THR A 109 1.76 8.09 30.15
CA THR A 109 0.58 8.11 31.03
C THR A 109 0.22 9.56 31.36
N PRO A 110 -0.92 10.10 30.91
CA PRO A 110 -1.25 11.47 31.22
C PRO A 110 -1.26 11.61 32.73
N VAL A 111 -0.47 12.54 33.26
CA VAL A 111 -0.43 12.84 34.70
C VAL A 111 -1.76 13.48 35.06
N THR A 112 -2.76 12.62 35.26
CA THR A 112 -4.09 12.99 35.75
C THR A 112 -3.95 13.38 37.22
N ILE A 113 -4.85 14.25 37.70
CA ILE A 113 -4.83 14.77 39.08
C ILE A 113 -4.79 13.62 40.10
N GLU A 114 -5.48 12.51 39.82
CA GLU A 114 -5.45 11.29 40.64
C GLU A 114 -4.06 10.63 40.72
N ASN A 115 -3.32 10.58 39.61
CA ASN A 115 -1.95 10.04 39.59
C ASN A 115 -0.97 10.96 40.35
N CYS A 116 -1.11 12.28 40.20
CA CYS A 116 -0.35 13.26 40.96
C CYS A 116 -0.64 13.16 42.47
N LEU A 117 -1.91 12.99 42.86
CA LEU A 117 -2.32 12.79 44.25
C LEU A 117 -1.81 11.47 44.82
N CYS A 118 -1.84 10.37 44.04
CA CYS A 118 -1.30 9.08 44.45
C CYS A 118 0.22 9.14 44.68
N TRP A 119 0.95 9.83 43.79
CA TRP A 119 2.38 10.08 43.96
C TRP A 119 2.67 10.97 45.17
N LYS A 120 1.90 12.05 45.34
CA LYS A 120 2.00 12.94 46.50
C LYS A 120 1.74 12.20 47.80
N ALA A 121 0.73 11.33 47.84
CA ALA A 121 0.43 10.51 49.01
C ALA A 121 1.57 9.52 49.35
N LYS A 122 2.21 8.92 48.34
CA LYS A 122 3.39 8.07 48.56
C LYS A 122 4.57 8.88 49.09
N PHE A 123 4.84 10.06 48.52
CA PHE A 123 5.91 10.95 48.98
C PHE A 123 5.68 11.44 50.41
N ASP A 124 4.47 11.88 50.74
CA ASP A 124 4.12 12.34 52.10
C ASP A 124 4.20 11.18 53.11
N ALA A 125 3.85 9.96 52.72
CA ALA A 125 4.00 8.77 53.57
C ALA A 125 5.48 8.44 53.85
N GLU A 126 6.35 8.50 52.84
CA GLU A 126 7.79 8.29 53.02
C GLU A 126 8.42 9.37 53.92
N LEU A 127 8.01 10.64 53.75
CA LEU A 127 8.51 11.75 54.58
C LEU A 127 8.09 11.60 56.06
N LEU A 128 6.86 11.15 56.32
CA LEU A 128 6.38 10.88 57.67
C LEU A 128 7.12 9.71 58.32
N GLU A 129 7.46 8.68 57.56
CA GLU A 129 8.22 7.55 58.08
C GLU A 129 9.68 7.94 58.38
N ILE A 130 10.29 8.77 57.54
CA ILE A 130 11.62 9.34 57.78
C ILE A 130 11.62 10.21 59.06
N LYS A 131 10.62 11.09 59.23
CA LYS A 131 10.50 11.91 60.45
C LYS A 131 10.29 11.07 61.71
N LYS A 132 9.47 10.01 61.63
CA LYS A 132 9.27 9.09 62.76
C LYS A 132 10.53 8.30 63.11
N LYS A 133 11.36 7.95 62.12
CA LYS A 133 12.65 7.29 62.37
C LYS A 133 13.64 8.26 63.03
N GLN A 134 13.73 9.50 62.54
CA GLN A 134 14.59 10.53 63.14
C GLN A 134 14.23 10.81 64.61
N ILE A 135 12.94 10.98 64.94
CA ILE A 135 12.53 11.22 66.33
C ILE A 135 12.84 10.01 67.21
N LYS A 136 12.65 8.78 66.71
CA LYS A 136 13.00 7.57 67.47
C LYS A 136 14.51 7.41 67.65
N GLU A 137 15.32 7.78 66.66
CA GLU A 137 16.77 7.78 66.76
C GLU A 137 17.27 8.88 67.72
N GLU A 138 16.66 10.07 67.71
CA GLU A 138 16.95 11.14 68.69
C GLU A 138 16.54 10.72 70.11
N GLU A 139 15.34 10.14 70.31
CA GLU A 139 14.90 9.63 71.60
C GLU A 139 15.72 8.42 72.11
N GLN A 140 16.29 7.62 71.20
CA GLN A 140 17.23 6.56 71.57
C GLN A 140 18.63 7.10 71.86
N ALA A 141 19.09 8.14 71.15
CA ALA A 141 20.38 8.79 71.41
C ALA A 141 20.37 9.57 72.73
N GLU A 142 19.24 10.15 73.13
CA GLU A 142 19.08 10.90 74.39
C GLU A 142 18.93 9.99 75.63
N LYS A 143 18.61 8.70 75.44
CA LYS A 143 18.57 7.70 76.53
C LYS A 143 19.87 6.93 76.75
N ILE A 144 20.86 7.07 75.85
CA ILE A 144 22.16 6.37 75.93
C ILE A 144 23.29 7.33 76.36
N ASN A 145 22.98 8.59 76.67
CA ASN A 145 23.93 9.58 77.22
C ASN A 145 23.70 9.82 78.72
#